data_AF-A0A820T9B1-F1
#
_entry.id   AF-A0A820T9B1-F1
#
_cell.length_a   1.000
_cell.length_b   1.000
_cell.length_c   1.000
_cell.angle_alpha   90.00
_cell.angle_beta   90.00
_cell.angle_gamma   90.00
#
_symmetry.space_group_name_H-M   'P 1'
#
loop_
_entity.id
_entity.type
_entity.pdbx_description
1 polymer ?
#
loop_
_entity_poly.entity_id
_entity_poly.type
_entity_poly.pdbx_seq_one_letter_code
_entity_poly.pdbx_strand_id
1 'polypeptide(L)'
;MLLADIALFILRVGLIIFIIFGTVGNALNLFIFTCRTLSQLSCTLHLIAASIDNTLVIFTSLLTRLLANGFSIDRTITSNVMCKLRFYFGYVFFALSPYFYTLACFDRYCSISTSATRRSWCSEKLAKRLIIGVIILACILYCHMAMFYEIFMNGPSL
;
A
#
# COMPACT_ATOMS: atom_id res chain seq x y z
N MET A 1 0.68 18.76 -28.04
CA MET A 1 1.14 19.74 -27.04
C MET A 1 0.04 19.99 -26.01
N LEU A 2 -1.06 20.67 -26.36
CA LEU A 2 -2.18 20.98 -25.44
C LEU A 2 -2.70 19.80 -24.58
N LEU A 3 -2.91 18.62 -25.18
CA LEU A 3 -3.43 17.45 -24.46
C LEU A 3 -2.46 16.94 -23.38
N ALA A 4 -1.15 17.00 -23.64
CA ALA A 4 -0.12 16.56 -22.71
C ALA A 4 0.00 17.53 -21.52
N ASP A 5 -0.12 18.83 -21.79
CA ASP A 5 -0.09 19.87 -20.75
C ASP A 5 -1.30 19.76 -19.80
N ILE A 6 -2.49 19.49 -20.35
CA ILE A 6 -3.71 19.25 -19.56
C ILE A 6 -3.55 17.99 -18.71
N ALA A 7 -3.05 16.89 -19.28
CA ALA A 7 -2.84 15.65 -18.56
C ALA A 7 -1.84 15.82 -17.40
N LEU A 8 -0.76 16.57 -17.62
CA LEU A 8 0.25 16.87 -16.62
C LEU A 8 -0.31 17.74 -15.49
N PHE A 9 -1.13 18.73 -15.82
CA PHE A 9 -1.83 19.56 -14.84
C PHE A 9 -2.76 18.72 -13.95
N ILE A 10 -3.60 17.89 -14.56
CA ILE A 10 -4.53 16.99 -13.84
C ILE A 10 -3.74 16.04 -12.92
N LEU A 11 -2.65 15.45 -13.43
CA LEU A 11 -1.81 14.54 -12.64
C LEU A 11 -1.19 15.23 -11.43
N ARG A 12 -0.63 16.44 -11.59
CA ARG A 12 -0.04 17.20 -10.48
C ARG A 12 -1.07 17.52 -9.41
N VAL A 13 -2.19 18.15 -9.80
CA VAL A 13 -3.23 18.59 -8.86
C VAL A 13 -3.89 17.38 -8.20
N GLY A 14 -4.27 16.37 -8.98
CA GLY A 14 -4.91 15.17 -8.47
C GLY A 14 -4.03 14.40 -7.46
N LEU A 15 -2.74 14.22 -7.77
CA LEU A 15 -1.82 13.54 -6.84
C LEU A 15 -1.56 14.35 -5.57
N ILE A 16 -1.43 15.68 -5.66
CA ILE A 16 -1.24 16.53 -4.47
C ILE A 16 -2.45 16.42 -3.53
N ILE A 17 -3.67 16.53 -4.08
CA ILE A 17 -4.91 16.38 -3.30
C ILE A 17 -4.96 14.99 -2.67
N PHE A 18 -4.67 13.94 -3.43
CA PHE A 18 -4.69 12.56 -2.92
C PHE A 18 -3.66 12.35 -1.81
N ILE A 19 -2.44 12.90 -1.93
CA ILE A 19 -1.40 12.79 -0.91
C ILE A 19 -1.85 13.50 0.38
N ILE A 20 -2.38 14.72 0.30
CA ILE A 20 -2.82 15.47 1.47
C ILE A 20 -4.00 14.77 2.16
N PHE A 21 -5.07 14.50 1.42
CA PHE A 21 -6.26 13.87 2.01
C PHE A 21 -6.00 12.43 2.43
N GLY A 22 -5.22 11.68 1.66
CA GLY A 22 -4.85 10.31 1.97
C GLY A 22 -3.99 10.21 3.21
N THR A 23 -3.00 11.09 3.42
CA THR A 23 -2.18 11.08 4.64
C THR A 23 -3.00 11.46 5.86
N VAL A 24 -3.79 12.53 5.78
CA VAL A 24 -4.68 12.96 6.87
C VAL A 24 -5.70 11.86 7.21
N GLY A 25 -6.35 11.28 6.20
CA GLY A 25 -7.32 10.20 6.39
C GLY A 25 -6.73 8.97 7.05
N ASN A 26 -5.55 8.51 6.60
CA ASN A 26 -4.89 7.34 7.22
C ASN A 26 -4.38 7.64 8.64
N ALA A 27 -3.93 8.87 8.92
CA ALA A 27 -3.55 9.28 10.27
C ALA A 27 -4.75 9.27 11.22
N LEU A 28 -5.91 9.78 10.77
CA LEU A 28 -7.16 9.73 11.52
C LEU A 28 -7.62 8.29 11.76
N ASN A 29 -7.55 7.42 10.74
CA ASN A 29 -7.85 5.99 10.88
C ASN A 29 -6.98 5.35 11.97
N LEU A 30 -5.67 5.60 11.94
CA LEU A 30 -4.75 5.05 12.93
C LEU A 30 -5.08 5.57 14.34
N PHE A 31 -5.38 6.86 14.49
CA PHE A 31 -5.80 7.45 15.75
C PHE A 31 -7.08 6.82 16.29
N ILE A 32 -8.11 6.69 15.44
CA ILE A 32 -9.41 6.11 15.80
C ILE A 32 -9.26 4.63 16.19
N PHE A 33 -8.52 3.85 15.40
CA PHE A 33 -8.35 2.42 15.66
C PHE A 33 -7.46 2.11 16.86
N THR A 34 -6.59 3.04 17.26
CA THR A 34 -5.79 2.92 18.49
C THR A 34 -6.62 3.29 19.75
N CYS A 35 -7.81 3.87 19.58
CA CYS A 35 -8.71 4.14 20.71
C CYS A 35 -9.11 2.84 21.44
N ARG A 36 -9.18 2.90 22.78
CA ARG A 36 -9.37 1.74 23.66
C ARG A 36 -10.64 0.93 23.36
N THR A 37 -11.67 1.57 22.83
CA THR A 37 -12.95 0.90 22.50
C THR A 37 -12.83 0.00 21.26
N LEU A 38 -12.06 0.41 20.25
CA LEU A 38 -11.95 -0.32 18.99
C LEU A 38 -10.76 -1.29 18.97
N SER A 39 -9.69 -0.97 19.71
CA SER A 39 -8.48 -1.80 19.80
C SER A 39 -8.71 -3.19 20.42
N GLN A 40 -9.84 -3.40 21.12
CA GLN A 40 -10.22 -4.71 21.68
C GLN A 40 -10.70 -5.72 20.61
N LEU A 41 -10.94 -5.27 19.38
CA LEU A 41 -11.41 -6.12 18.29
C LEU A 41 -10.23 -6.61 17.45
N SER A 42 -10.14 -7.92 17.19
CA SER A 42 -9.12 -8.49 16.30
C SER A 42 -9.19 -7.93 14.88
N CYS A 43 -10.39 -7.61 14.39
CA CYS A 43 -10.65 -6.90 13.12
C CYS A 43 -9.85 -5.59 13.01
N THR A 44 -9.75 -4.82 14.10
CA THR A 44 -9.07 -3.52 14.13
C THR A 44 -7.58 -3.63 13.82
N LEU A 45 -6.92 -4.74 14.16
CA LEU A 45 -5.51 -4.97 13.82
C LEU A 45 -5.27 -5.01 12.31
N HIS A 46 -6.20 -5.61 11.55
CA HIS A 46 -6.11 -5.64 10.10
C HIS A 46 -6.32 -4.26 9.48
N LEU A 47 -7.24 -3.45 10.04
CA LEU A 47 -7.50 -2.08 9.60
C LEU A 47 -6.34 -1.12 9.93
N ILE A 48 -5.65 -1.34 11.06
CA ILE A 48 -4.41 -0.65 11.41
C ILE A 48 -3.33 -1.00 10.39
N ALA A 49 -3.13 -2.30 10.10
CA ALA A 49 -2.16 -2.74 9.10
C ALA A 49 -2.43 -2.12 7.72
N ALA A 50 -3.70 -2.10 7.29
CA ALA A 50 -4.12 -1.42 6.05
C ALA A 50 -3.83 0.09 6.06
N SER A 51 -4.07 0.78 7.17
CA SER A 51 -3.82 2.22 7.27
C SER A 51 -2.32 2.55 7.23
N ILE A 52 -1.49 1.72 7.85
CA ILE A 52 -0.02 1.82 7.77
C ILE A 52 0.44 1.58 6.33
N ASP A 53 -0.02 0.50 5.70
CA ASP A 53 0.33 0.14 4.32
C ASP A 53 -0.10 1.22 3.32
N ASN A 54 -1.34 1.72 3.39
CA ASN A 54 -1.80 2.86 2.57
C ASN A 54 -0.90 4.09 2.74
N THR A 55 -0.43 4.37 3.96
CA THR A 55 0.52 5.47 4.21
C THR A 55 1.85 5.21 3.50
N LEU A 56 2.35 3.97 3.56
CA LEU A 56 3.57 3.57 2.82
C LEU A 56 3.36 3.70 1.31
N VAL A 57 2.23 3.30 0.74
CA VAL A 57 1.89 3.47 -0.68
C VAL A 57 1.94 4.95 -1.08
N ILE A 58 1.39 5.84 -0.25
CA ILE A 58 1.38 7.28 -0.52
C ILE A 58 2.82 7.82 -0.63
N PHE A 59 3.71 7.48 0.31
CA PHE A 59 5.07 8.00 0.31
C PHE A 59 6.01 7.31 -0.68
N THR A 60 5.85 6.01 -0.90
CA THR A 60 6.76 5.23 -1.75
C THR A 60 6.35 5.26 -3.23
N SER A 61 5.05 5.30 -3.52
CA SER A 61 4.53 5.21 -4.88
C SER A 61 3.97 6.54 -5.38
N LEU A 62 3.05 7.18 -4.66
CA LEU A 62 2.38 8.39 -5.15
C LEU A 62 3.32 9.60 -5.11
N LEU A 63 4.05 9.80 -4.03
CA LEU A 63 5.01 10.89 -3.93
C LEU A 63 6.13 10.75 -4.95
N THR A 64 6.67 9.54 -5.14
CA THR A 64 7.70 9.33 -6.18
C THR A 64 7.13 9.51 -7.59
N ARG A 65 5.86 9.15 -7.84
CA ARG A 65 5.19 9.41 -9.12
C ARG A 65 4.97 10.91 -9.36
N LEU A 66 4.59 11.66 -8.32
CA LEU A 66 4.46 13.11 -8.38
C LEU A 66 5.80 13.77 -8.66
N LEU A 67 6.87 13.35 -8.00
CA LEU A 67 8.21 13.89 -8.23
C LEU A 67 8.71 13.59 -9.65
N ALA A 68 8.60 12.33 -10.09
CA ALA A 68 9.08 11.91 -11.41
C ALA A 68 8.25 12.52 -12.56
N ASN A 69 6.93 12.32 -12.55
CA ASN A 69 6.08 12.71 -13.68
C ASN A 69 5.53 14.13 -13.55
N GLY A 70 5.35 14.60 -12.32
CA GLY A 70 4.89 15.96 -12.05
C GLY A 70 6.03 16.95 -12.15
N PHE A 71 7.15 16.73 -11.45
CA PHE A 71 8.23 17.72 -11.34
C PHE A 71 9.47 17.38 -12.16
N SER A 72 9.48 16.29 -12.93
CA SER A 72 10.65 15.80 -13.68
C SER A 72 11.87 15.49 -12.80
N ILE A 73 11.63 15.20 -11.52
CA ILE A 73 12.66 14.81 -10.54
C ILE A 73 12.62 13.28 -10.43
N ASP A 74 13.35 12.60 -11.31
CA ASP A 74 13.41 11.14 -11.33
C ASP A 74 14.77 10.61 -10.86
N ARG A 75 14.82 10.18 -9.58
CA ARG A 75 16.00 9.50 -9.01
C ARG A 75 16.13 8.04 -9.44
N THR A 76 15.11 7.45 -10.07
CA THR A 76 15.19 6.07 -10.57
C THR A 76 16.00 5.94 -11.84
N ILE A 77 16.23 7.04 -12.57
CA ILE A 77 17.16 7.10 -13.70
C ILE A 77 18.62 7.00 -13.23
N THR A 78 18.91 7.40 -11.98
CA THR A 78 20.29 7.46 -11.46
C THR A 78 20.81 6.10 -10.98
N SER A 79 19.93 5.15 -10.64
CA SER A 79 20.34 3.83 -10.16
C SER A 79 19.34 2.73 -10.49
N ASN A 80 19.80 1.72 -11.24
CA ASN A 80 19.02 0.52 -11.58
C ASN A 80 18.49 -0.21 -10.33
N VAL A 81 19.27 -0.23 -9.25
CA VAL A 81 18.87 -0.85 -7.97
C VAL A 81 17.69 -0.10 -7.36
N MET A 82 17.72 1.23 -7.35
CA MET A 82 16.62 2.05 -6.81
C MET A 82 15.34 1.91 -7.63
N CYS A 83 15.46 1.77 -8.95
CA CYS A 83 14.32 1.49 -9.83
C CYS A 83 13.67 0.14 -9.49
N LYS A 84 14.46 -0.95 -9.46
CA LYS A 84 13.97 -2.28 -9.11
C LYS A 84 13.28 -2.32 -7.74
N LEU A 85 13.91 -1.73 -6.72
CA LEU A 85 13.34 -1.66 -5.37
C LEU A 85 12.04 -0.86 -5.33
N ARG A 86 11.98 0.29 -6.01
CA ARG A 86 10.76 1.13 -6.08
C ARG A 86 9.58 0.35 -6.65
N PHE A 87 9.77 -0.33 -7.79
CA PHE A 87 8.70 -1.10 -8.40
C PHE A 87 8.30 -2.30 -7.54
N TYR A 88 9.28 -3.06 -7.04
CA TYR A 88 9.02 -4.19 -6.15
C TYR A 88 8.18 -3.78 -4.92
N PHE A 89 8.64 -2.80 -4.14
CA PHE A 89 7.91 -2.34 -2.96
C PHE A 89 6.58 -1.70 -3.33
N GLY A 90 6.50 -0.98 -4.45
CA GLY A 90 5.25 -0.43 -4.97
C GLY A 90 4.21 -1.53 -5.17
N TYR A 91 4.54 -2.60 -5.89
CA TYR A 91 3.62 -3.72 -6.11
C TYR A 91 3.23 -4.44 -4.83
N VAL A 92 4.20 -4.69 -3.93
CA VAL A 92 3.93 -5.33 -2.63
C VAL A 92 2.94 -4.50 -1.81
N PHE A 93 3.19 -3.20 -1.63
CA PHE A 93 2.30 -2.34 -0.84
C PHE A 93 0.94 -2.15 -1.51
N PHE A 94 0.87 -2.02 -2.84
CA PHE A 94 -0.44 -1.96 -3.53
C PHE A 94 -1.30 -3.21 -3.33
N ALA A 95 -0.68 -4.38 -3.16
CA ALA A 95 -1.39 -5.64 -2.95
C ALA A 95 -1.78 -5.89 -1.47
N LEU A 96 -1.03 -5.34 -0.52
CA LEU A 96 -1.24 -5.59 0.90
C LEU A 96 -2.55 -5.02 1.43
N SER A 97 -2.85 -3.77 1.11
CA SER A 97 -4.09 -3.09 1.51
C SER A 97 -5.37 -3.90 1.23
N PRO A 98 -5.65 -4.37 0.00
CA PRO A 98 -6.84 -5.19 -0.26
C PRO A 98 -6.82 -6.51 0.52
N TYR A 99 -5.67 -7.16 0.70
CA TYR A 99 -5.58 -8.38 1.53
C TYR A 99 -5.94 -8.12 2.98
N PHE A 100 -5.46 -7.03 3.57
CA PHE A 100 -5.82 -6.64 4.93
C PHE A 100 -7.31 -6.33 5.07
N TYR A 101 -7.92 -5.65 4.09
CA TYR A 101 -9.36 -5.42 4.09
C TYR A 101 -10.15 -6.73 3.98
N THR A 102 -9.74 -7.67 3.12
CA THR A 102 -10.37 -8.99 3.02
C THR A 102 -10.28 -9.75 4.35
N LEU A 103 -9.13 -9.73 5.02
CA LEU A 103 -8.97 -10.33 6.34
C LEU A 103 -9.85 -9.65 7.39
N ALA A 104 -9.97 -8.31 7.37
CA ALA A 104 -10.84 -7.57 8.27
C ALA A 104 -12.32 -7.96 8.10
N CYS A 105 -12.78 -8.12 6.86
CA CYS A 105 -14.12 -8.60 6.53
C CYS A 105 -14.34 -10.03 7.02
N PHE A 106 -13.36 -10.92 6.80
CA PHE A 106 -13.42 -12.30 7.25
C PHE A 106 -13.46 -12.42 8.78
N ASP A 107 -12.64 -11.64 9.49
CA ASP A 107 -12.65 -11.57 10.95
C ASP A 107 -14.01 -11.09 11.47
N ARG A 108 -14.59 -10.03 10.86
CA ARG A 108 -15.93 -9.55 11.19
C ARG A 108 -17.00 -10.62 10.95
N TYR A 109 -16.92 -11.35 9.84
CA TYR A 109 -17.81 -12.46 9.51
C TYR A 109 -17.74 -13.60 10.54
N CYS A 110 -16.54 -13.90 11.04
CA CYS A 110 -16.35 -14.90 12.09
C CYS A 110 -16.92 -14.41 13.43
N SER A 111 -16.77 -13.11 13.73
CA SER A 111 -17.23 -12.50 14.99
C SER A 111 -18.75 -12.49 15.13
N ILE A 112 -19.50 -12.37 14.02
CA ILE A 112 -20.96 -12.40 14.03
C ILE A 112 -21.54 -13.82 13.97
N SER A 113 -20.69 -14.84 13.89
CA SER A 113 -21.15 -16.23 13.86
C SER A 113 -21.71 -16.69 15.21
N THR A 114 -22.79 -17.48 15.17
CA THR A 114 -23.29 -18.23 16.33
C THR A 114 -22.43 -19.45 16.67
N SER A 115 -21.57 -19.91 15.76
CA SER A 115 -20.68 -21.06 15.99
C SER A 115 -19.49 -20.66 16.85
N ALA A 116 -19.34 -21.31 18.02
CA ALA A 116 -18.20 -21.11 18.91
C ALA A 116 -16.85 -21.38 18.23
N THR A 117 -16.80 -22.37 17.32
CA THR A 117 -15.60 -22.68 16.53
C THR A 117 -15.22 -21.53 15.63
N ARG A 118 -16.17 -20.93 14.91
CA ARG A 118 -15.89 -19.76 14.06
C ARG A 118 -15.50 -18.53 14.88
N ARG A 119 -16.15 -18.31 16.02
CA ARG A 119 -15.80 -17.18 16.91
C ARG A 119 -14.40 -17.30 17.50
N SER A 120 -13.89 -18.53 17.69
CA SER A 120 -12.51 -18.75 18.16
C SER A 120 -11.43 -18.26 17.17
N TRP A 121 -11.79 -18.05 15.89
CA TRP A 121 -10.88 -17.51 14.88
C TRP A 121 -10.69 -15.99 15.04
N CYS A 122 -11.62 -15.30 15.73
CA CYS A 122 -11.49 -13.89 16.09
C CYS A 122 -10.57 -13.73 17.31
N SER A 123 -9.28 -14.00 17.10
CA SER A 123 -8.25 -13.84 18.13
C SER A 123 -7.18 -12.87 17.65
N GLU A 124 -6.76 -11.94 18.51
CA GLU A 124 -5.64 -11.04 18.21
C GLU A 124 -4.36 -11.80 17.83
N LYS A 125 -4.13 -12.98 18.43
CA LYS A 125 -2.97 -13.81 18.13
C LYS A 125 -3.04 -14.34 16.70
N LEU A 126 -4.22 -14.77 16.26
CA LEU A 126 -4.42 -15.24 14.89
C LEU A 126 -4.34 -14.08 13.89
N ALA A 127 -4.96 -12.94 14.20
CA ALA A 127 -4.88 -11.73 13.37
C ALA A 127 -3.43 -11.31 13.11
N LYS A 128 -2.58 -11.24 14.15
CA LYS A 128 -1.15 -10.92 14.00
C LYS A 128 -0.41 -11.93 13.10
N ARG A 129 -0.69 -13.23 13.27
CA ARG A 129 -0.11 -14.29 12.42
C ARG A 129 -0.56 -14.17 10.97
N LEU A 130 -1.84 -13.87 10.71
CA LEU A 130 -2.37 -13.69 9.36
C LEU A 130 -1.79 -12.45 8.68
N ILE A 131 -1.66 -11.33 9.40
CA ILE A 131 -1.01 -10.11 8.88
C ILE A 131 0.42 -10.42 8.44
N ILE A 132 1.23 -11.05 9.30
CA ILE A 132 2.61 -11.43 8.98
C ILE A 132 2.65 -12.41 7.79
N GLY A 133 1.78 -13.42 7.79
CA GLY A 133 1.70 -14.40 6.72
C GLY A 133 1.37 -13.78 5.36
N VAL A 134 0.42 -12.82 5.32
CA VAL A 134 0.05 -12.09 4.10
C VAL A 134 1.18 -11.19 3.62
N ILE A 135 1.94 -10.55 4.52
CA ILE A 135 3.13 -9.78 4.15
C ILE A 135 4.18 -10.67 3.50
N ILE A 136 4.48 -11.81 4.10
CA ILE A 136 5.44 -12.77 3.54
C ILE A 136 4.95 -13.28 2.18
N LEU A 137 3.67 -13.66 2.08
CA LEU A 137 3.07 -14.13 0.84
C LEU A 137 3.16 -13.07 -0.28
N ALA A 138 2.81 -11.82 0.02
CA ALA A 138 2.92 -10.73 -0.94
C ALA A 138 4.37 -10.53 -1.41
N CYS A 139 5.34 -10.49 -0.48
CA CYS A 139 6.76 -10.38 -0.82
C CYS A 139 7.22 -11.52 -1.76
N ILE A 140 6.80 -12.76 -1.51
CA ILE A 140 7.16 -13.91 -2.35
C ILE A 140 6.50 -13.78 -3.74
N LEU A 141 5.20 -13.50 -3.79
CA LEU A 141 4.45 -13.40 -5.07
C LEU A 141 5.03 -12.31 -5.98
N TYR A 142 5.40 -11.16 -5.42
CA TYR A 142 5.94 -10.04 -6.19
C TYR A 142 7.48 -10.05 -6.30
N CYS A 143 8.17 -11.07 -5.79
CA CYS A 143 9.63 -11.19 -5.88
C CYS A 143 10.13 -11.17 -7.33
N HIS A 144 9.34 -11.70 -8.28
CA HIS A 144 9.66 -11.64 -9.71
C HIS A 144 9.85 -10.20 -10.22
N MET A 145 9.12 -9.22 -9.69
CA MET A 145 9.28 -7.81 -10.07
C MET A 145 10.64 -7.25 -9.66
N ALA A 146 11.24 -7.73 -8.56
CA ALA A 146 12.58 -7.32 -8.17
C ALA A 146 13.67 -7.88 -9.11
N MET A 147 13.43 -9.06 -9.70
CA MET A 147 14.42 -9.73 -10.56
C MET A 147 14.36 -9.23 -12.01
N PHE A 148 13.16 -9.20 -12.61
CA PHE A 148 12.98 -9.03 -14.04
C PHE A 148 12.80 -7.58 -14.52
N TYR A 149 12.63 -6.62 -13.60
CA TYR A 149 12.41 -5.23 -14.00
C TYR A 149 13.72 -4.56 -14.41
N GLU A 150 13.98 -4.40 -15.70
CA GLU A 150 15.18 -3.72 -16.21
C GLU A 150 14.85 -2.36 -16.82
N ILE A 151 15.75 -1.39 -16.62
CA ILE A 151 15.70 -0.10 -17.31
C ILE A 151 16.30 -0.32 -18.71
N PHE A 152 15.48 -0.33 -19.75
CA PHE A 152 15.99 -0.18 -21.12
C PHE A 152 16.47 1.26 -21.29
N MET A 153 17.77 1.50 -21.11
CA MET A 153 18.41 2.72 -21.56
C MET A 153 18.43 2.69 -23.09
N ASN A 154 17.41 3.27 -23.74
CA ASN A 154 17.52 3.69 -25.12
C ASN A 154 18.53 4.86 -25.16
N GLY A 155 19.83 4.53 -25.12
CA GLY A 155 20.84 5.45 -25.61
C GLY A 155 20.63 5.61 -27.11
N PRO A 156 20.81 6.81 -27.69
CA PRO A 156 20.83 6.94 -29.14
C PRO A 156 22.03 6.13 -29.64
N SER A 157 21.77 5.01 -30.29
CA SER A 157 22.72 4.41 -31.21
C SER A 157 22.69 5.25 -32.48
N LEU A 158 23.77 6.00 -32.70
CA LEU A 158 24.11 6.89 -33.83
C LEU A 158 23.56 8.32 -33.74
#